data_AF-A0A961IB74-F1
#
_entry.id   AF-A0A961IB74-F1
#
_cell.length_a   1.000
_cell.length_b   1.000
_cell.length_c   1.000
_cell.angle_alpha   90.00
_cell.angle_beta   90.00
_cell.angle_gamma   90.00
#
_symmetry.space_group_name_H-M   'P 1'
#
loop_
_entity.id
_entity.type
_entity.pdbx_description
1 polymer ?
#
loop_
_entity_poly.entity_id
_entity_poly.type
_entity_poly.pdbx_seq_one_letter_code
_entity_poly.pdbx_strand_id
1 'polypeptide(L)'
;MTVTMIISAMTKSATVPSIPSIAEIRRLYPLPGTLNLSIFFIILIAYAGLWWLASAYRAWPVYLLGAFIFIQVQVTVYSLMHEACHRLAHRNALVNYVVGLILGMLFFIPFTFFEHVHSEHHRLNRTDHEMFDLYYPGESRWKKALWLYIILIGFYWLSLPVLTI
;
A
#
# COMPACT_ATOMS: atom_id res chain seq x y z
N MET A 1 -10.50 22.05 48.41
CA MET A 1 -10.12 22.29 46.99
C MET A 1 -10.73 21.18 46.17
N THR A 2 -11.94 21.44 45.69
CA THR A 2 -12.92 20.45 45.24
C THR A 2 -12.74 20.14 43.75
N VAL A 3 -13.07 18.90 43.36
CA VAL A 3 -13.03 18.32 41.99
C VAL A 3 -13.55 19.26 40.88
N THR A 4 -14.41 20.22 41.23
CA THR A 4 -14.94 21.27 40.34
C THR A 4 -13.86 22.14 39.69
N MET A 5 -12.71 22.38 40.33
CA MET A 5 -11.62 23.19 39.74
C MET A 5 -10.86 22.45 38.63
N ILE A 6 -10.80 21.12 38.68
CA ILE A 6 -10.13 20.31 37.65
C ILE A 6 -10.97 20.28 36.37
N ILE A 7 -12.30 20.21 36.49
CA ILE A 7 -13.22 20.21 35.33
C ILE A 7 -13.22 21.58 34.63
N SER A 8 -13.18 22.69 35.39
CA SER A 8 -13.14 24.06 34.82
C SER A 8 -11.85 24.36 34.04
N ALA A 9 -10.73 23.73 34.39
CA ALA A 9 -9.47 23.85 33.65
C ALA A 9 -9.47 23.10 32.31
N MET A 10 -10.33 22.08 32.13
CA MET A 10 -10.44 21.30 30.89
C MET A 10 -11.46 21.88 29.89
N THR A 11 -12.22 22.91 30.28
CA THR A 11 -13.16 23.64 29.40
C THR A 11 -12.57 24.84 28.68
N LYS A 12 -11.23 25.04 28.72
CA LYS A 12 -10.60 25.87 27.68
C LYS A 12 -10.72 25.10 26.38
N SER A 13 -11.74 25.49 25.60
CA SER A 13 -11.93 25.14 24.19
C SER A 13 -10.56 25.04 23.51
N ALA A 14 -10.05 23.82 23.39
CA ALA A 14 -9.01 23.53 22.44
C ALA A 14 -9.71 23.74 21.10
N THR A 15 -9.54 24.93 20.52
CA THR A 15 -9.99 25.21 19.17
C THR A 15 -9.41 24.11 18.30
N VAL A 16 -10.25 23.20 17.81
CA VAL A 16 -9.84 22.17 16.86
C VAL A 16 -9.17 22.94 15.72
N PRO A 17 -7.89 22.69 15.41
CA PRO A 17 -7.22 23.38 14.33
C PRO A 17 -8.07 23.22 13.07
N SER A 18 -8.32 24.32 12.35
CA SER A 18 -9.01 24.25 11.07
C SER A 18 -8.25 23.30 10.16
N ILE A 19 -8.96 22.34 9.55
CA ILE A 19 -8.36 21.41 8.59
C ILE A 19 -7.80 22.24 7.43
N PRO A 20 -6.48 22.16 7.12
CA PRO A 20 -5.89 22.90 6.02
C PRO A 20 -6.59 22.58 4.70
N SER A 21 -6.67 23.56 3.81
CA SER A 21 -7.20 23.31 2.46
C SER A 21 -6.31 22.30 1.70
N ILE A 22 -6.85 21.56 0.73
CA ILE A 22 -6.05 20.65 -0.09
C ILE A 22 -4.89 21.37 -0.80
N ALA A 23 -5.10 22.64 -1.19
CA ALA A 23 -4.06 23.46 -1.79
C ALA A 23 -2.92 23.75 -0.80
N GLU A 24 -3.25 24.02 0.46
CA GLU A 24 -2.29 24.25 1.55
C GLU A 24 -1.52 22.97 1.88
N ILE A 25 -2.20 21.82 1.98
CA ILE A 25 -1.57 20.52 2.17
C ILE A 25 -0.58 20.23 1.05
N ARG A 26 -0.97 20.42 -0.22
CA ARG A 26 -0.08 20.20 -1.38
C ARG A 26 1.11 21.16 -1.42
N ARG A 27 0.97 22.35 -0.84
CA ARG A 27 2.08 23.31 -0.71
C ARG A 27 3.05 22.91 0.37
N LEU A 28 2.55 22.45 1.52
CA LEU A 28 3.37 22.01 2.66
C LEU A 28 4.04 20.65 2.38
N TYR A 29 3.36 19.78 1.65
CA TYR A 29 3.80 18.43 1.30
C TYR A 29 3.73 18.24 -0.22
N PRO A 30 4.69 18.82 -0.97
CA PRO A 30 4.70 18.68 -2.42
C PRO A 30 4.94 17.22 -2.82
N LEU A 31 4.24 16.78 -3.87
CA LEU A 31 4.41 15.43 -4.40
C LEU A 31 5.84 15.26 -4.93
N PRO A 32 6.59 14.23 -4.49
CA PRO A 32 7.97 14.00 -4.93
C PRO A 32 8.02 13.33 -6.32
N GLY A 33 7.35 13.93 -7.31
CA GLY A 33 7.11 13.31 -8.62
C GLY A 33 8.38 12.90 -9.38
N THR A 34 9.44 13.71 -9.34
CA THR A 34 10.72 13.36 -9.97
C THR A 34 11.36 12.15 -9.30
N LEU A 35 11.34 12.08 -7.97
CA LEU A 35 11.87 10.94 -7.21
C LEU A 35 11.07 9.68 -7.52
N ASN A 36 9.75 9.77 -7.52
CA ASN A 36 8.86 8.66 -7.85
C ASN A 36 9.10 8.12 -9.26
N LEU A 37 9.30 8.99 -10.25
CA LEU A 37 9.65 8.57 -11.61
C LEU A 37 11.07 7.96 -11.69
N SER A 38 12.05 8.49 -10.96
CA SER A 38 13.37 7.87 -10.87
C SER A 38 13.29 6.46 -10.28
N ILE A 39 12.52 6.26 -9.21
CA ILE A 39 12.27 4.94 -8.61
C ILE A 39 11.59 4.02 -9.62
N PHE A 40 10.59 4.51 -10.37
CA PHE A 40 9.95 3.75 -11.44
C PHE A 40 10.95 3.25 -12.48
N PHE A 41 11.85 4.09 -12.98
CA PHE A 41 12.86 3.64 -13.95
C PHE A 41 13.89 2.69 -13.33
N ILE A 42 14.28 2.89 -12.07
CA ILE A 42 15.16 1.96 -11.34
C ILE A 42 14.51 0.58 -11.22
N ILE A 43 13.20 0.51 -10.95
CA ILE A 43 12.44 -0.74 -10.93
C ILE A 43 12.53 -1.44 -12.30
N LEU A 44 12.30 -0.71 -13.40
CA LEU A 44 12.35 -1.31 -14.75
C LEU A 44 13.74 -1.86 -15.08
N ILE A 45 14.80 -1.12 -14.73
CA ILE A 45 16.19 -1.57 -14.90
C ILE A 45 16.47 -2.79 -14.03
N ALA A 46 16.01 -2.80 -12.78
CA ALA A 46 16.19 -3.92 -11.88
C ALA A 46 15.48 -5.18 -12.42
N TYR A 47 14.26 -5.06 -12.93
CA TYR A 47 13.54 -6.15 -13.60
C TYR A 47 14.32 -6.71 -14.79
N ALA A 48 14.75 -5.84 -15.70
CA ALA A 48 15.53 -6.26 -16.86
C ALA A 48 16.85 -6.95 -16.45
N GLY A 49 17.55 -6.40 -15.45
CA GLY A 49 18.78 -6.97 -14.92
C GLY A 49 18.57 -8.33 -14.25
N LEU A 50 17.51 -8.50 -13.46
CA LEU A 50 17.17 -9.76 -12.80
C LEU A 50 16.77 -10.83 -13.81
N TRP A 51 15.97 -10.48 -14.82
CA TRP A 51 15.61 -11.40 -15.91
C TRP A 51 16.81 -11.81 -16.74
N TRP A 52 17.67 -10.84 -17.09
CA TRP A 52 18.92 -11.15 -17.78
C TRP A 52 19.80 -12.08 -16.95
N LEU A 53 20.01 -11.77 -15.66
CA LEU A 53 20.82 -12.58 -14.75
C LEU A 53 20.28 -14.01 -14.65
N ALA A 54 18.97 -14.18 -14.53
CA ALA A 54 18.31 -15.48 -14.48
C ALA A 54 18.47 -16.26 -15.81
N SER A 55 18.50 -15.56 -16.94
CA SER A 55 18.69 -16.17 -18.27
C SER A 55 20.15 -16.52 -18.57
N ALA A 56 21.10 -15.71 -18.11
CA ALA A 56 22.51 -15.80 -18.43
C ALA A 56 23.24 -16.87 -17.59
N TYR A 57 22.77 -17.10 -16.35
CA TYR A 57 23.42 -18.02 -15.42
C TYR A 57 22.46 -19.12 -14.95
N ARG A 58 22.94 -20.36 -14.96
CA ARG A 58 22.21 -21.53 -14.47
C ARG A 58 22.81 -22.07 -13.18
N ALA A 59 22.81 -21.24 -12.14
CA ALA A 59 23.39 -21.56 -10.85
C ALA A 59 22.42 -21.22 -9.72
N TRP A 60 22.15 -22.19 -8.84
CA TRP A 60 21.24 -22.03 -7.71
C TRP A 60 21.53 -20.81 -6.82
N PRO A 61 22.79 -20.48 -6.48
CA PRO A 61 23.08 -19.28 -5.69
C PRO A 61 22.64 -17.97 -6.38
N VAL A 62 22.74 -17.90 -7.71
CA VAL A 62 22.30 -16.73 -8.49
C VAL A 62 20.77 -16.59 -8.41
N TYR A 63 20.04 -17.70 -8.48
CA TYR A 63 18.59 -17.69 -8.34
C TYR A 63 18.14 -17.29 -6.95
N LEU A 64 18.82 -17.76 -5.90
CA LEU A 64 18.50 -17.37 -4.52
C LEU A 64 18.74 -15.87 -4.28
N LEU A 65 19.89 -15.36 -4.72
CA LEU A 65 20.19 -13.92 -4.62
C LEU A 65 19.23 -13.09 -5.46
N GLY A 66 18.97 -13.51 -6.69
CA GLY A 66 18.01 -12.86 -7.59
C GLY A 66 16.60 -12.82 -7.00
N ALA A 67 16.13 -13.92 -6.41
CA ALA A 67 14.83 -13.99 -5.75
C ALA A 67 14.76 -13.05 -4.53
N PHE A 68 15.82 -12.99 -3.71
CA PHE A 68 15.88 -12.08 -2.57
C PHE A 68 15.75 -10.62 -3.02
N ILE A 69 16.52 -10.21 -4.04
CA ILE A 69 16.46 -8.85 -4.59
C ILE A 69 15.08 -8.59 -5.23
N PHE A 70 14.55 -9.55 -5.98
CA PHE A 70 13.24 -9.45 -6.62
C PHE A 70 12.12 -9.16 -5.61
N ILE A 71 12.13 -9.82 -4.44
CA ILE A 71 11.15 -9.58 -3.38
C ILE A 71 11.22 -8.12 -2.89
N GLN A 72 12.42 -7.56 -2.71
CA GLN A 72 12.57 -6.15 -2.29
C GLN A 72 12.06 -5.19 -3.37
N VAL A 73 12.34 -5.49 -4.63
CA VAL A 73 11.83 -4.71 -5.77
C VAL A 73 10.31 -4.77 -5.79
N GLN A 74 9.69 -5.93 -5.53
CA GLN A 74 8.23 -6.07 -5.55
C GLN A 74 7.51 -5.29 -4.45
N VAL A 75 8.10 -5.18 -3.25
CA VAL A 75 7.57 -4.29 -2.21
C VAL A 75 7.54 -2.84 -2.71
N THR A 76 8.58 -2.43 -3.44
CA THR A 76 8.68 -1.08 -4.01
C THR A 76 7.69 -0.87 -5.16
N VAL A 77 7.50 -1.88 -6.03
CA VAL A 77 6.47 -1.89 -7.09
C VAL A 77 5.09 -1.65 -6.48
N TYR A 78 4.71 -2.43 -5.46
CA TYR A 78 3.43 -2.28 -4.79
C TYR A 78 3.27 -0.88 -4.18
N SER A 79 4.30 -0.40 -3.49
CA SER A 79 4.28 0.91 -2.83
C SER A 79 4.08 2.05 -3.83
N LEU A 80 4.79 2.04 -4.96
CA LEU A 80 4.66 3.08 -5.96
C LEU A 80 3.35 2.96 -6.77
N MET A 81 2.85 1.73 -6.98
CA MET A 81 1.53 1.49 -7.57
C MET A 81 0.40 2.01 -6.65
N HIS A 82 0.54 1.85 -5.33
CA HIS A 82 -0.35 2.44 -4.32
C HIS A 82 -0.37 3.97 -4.41
N GLU A 83 0.79 4.61 -4.47
CA GLU A 83 0.83 6.07 -4.66
C GLU A 83 0.20 6.50 -6.00
N ALA A 84 0.34 5.70 -7.05
CA ALA A 84 -0.28 5.98 -8.34
C ALA A 84 -1.81 5.88 -8.29
N CYS A 85 -2.38 4.90 -7.57
CA CYS A 85 -3.84 4.76 -7.46
C CYS A 85 -4.47 5.91 -6.67
N HIS A 86 -3.74 6.48 -5.70
CA HIS A 86 -4.15 7.70 -4.99
C HIS A 86 -3.89 9.00 -5.79
N ARG A 87 -3.32 8.90 -7.00
CA ARG A 87 -2.88 10.05 -7.81
C ARG A 87 -1.84 10.94 -7.10
N LEU A 88 -1.00 10.31 -6.27
CA LEU A 88 0.07 10.95 -5.51
C LEU A 88 1.46 10.66 -6.08
N ALA A 89 1.61 9.66 -6.95
CA ALA A 89 2.91 9.35 -7.58
C ALA A 89 3.44 10.52 -8.43
N HIS A 90 2.57 11.26 -9.14
CA HIS A 90 2.94 12.44 -9.91
C HIS A 90 1.82 13.48 -9.97
N ARG A 91 2.13 14.75 -10.29
CA ARG A 91 1.12 15.81 -10.43
C ARG A 91 0.17 15.64 -11.62
N ASN A 92 0.61 14.93 -12.65
CA ASN A 92 -0.16 14.68 -13.87
C ASN A 92 -0.91 13.35 -13.75
N ALA A 93 -2.25 13.38 -13.86
CA ALA A 93 -3.10 12.21 -13.73
C ALA A 93 -2.80 11.11 -14.76
N LEU A 94 -2.46 11.46 -16.01
CA LEU A 94 -2.09 10.49 -17.04
C LEU A 94 -0.79 9.76 -16.68
N VAL A 95 0.17 10.46 -16.09
CA VAL A 95 1.43 9.84 -15.64
C VAL A 95 1.15 8.83 -14.52
N ASN A 96 0.28 9.15 -13.56
CA ASN A 96 -0.11 8.18 -12.53
C ASN A 96 -0.76 6.94 -13.15
N TYR A 97 -1.67 7.13 -14.10
CA TYR A 97 -2.33 6.01 -14.77
C TYR A 97 -1.35 5.11 -15.51
N VAL A 98 -0.42 5.67 -16.30
CA VAL A 98 0.57 4.90 -17.05
C VAL A 98 1.55 4.18 -16.12
N VAL A 99 2.06 4.87 -15.10
CA VAL A 99 2.95 4.26 -14.09
C VAL A 99 2.22 3.13 -13.37
N GLY A 100 1.00 3.38 -12.90
CA GLY A 100 0.16 2.40 -12.23
C GLY A 100 -0.14 1.19 -13.12
N LEU A 101 -0.45 1.41 -14.41
CA LEU A 101 -0.71 0.35 -15.37
C LEU A 101 0.52 -0.56 -15.55
N ILE A 102 1.71 0.01 -15.74
CA ILE A 102 2.95 -0.74 -15.91
C ILE A 102 3.31 -1.50 -14.62
N LEU A 103 3.25 -0.82 -13.47
CA LEU A 103 3.53 -1.47 -12.18
C LEU A 103 2.51 -2.56 -11.84
N GLY A 104 1.24 -2.36 -12.20
CA GLY A 104 0.19 -3.37 -12.08
C GLY A 104 0.50 -4.63 -12.90
N MET A 105 1.02 -4.47 -14.12
CA MET A 105 1.51 -5.62 -14.90
C MET A 105 2.65 -6.35 -14.20
N LEU A 106 3.62 -5.63 -13.65
CA LEU A 106 4.76 -6.22 -12.91
C LEU A 106 4.32 -6.90 -11.60
N PHE A 107 3.23 -6.41 -10.99
CA PHE A 107 2.62 -6.95 -9.78
C PHE A 107 1.53 -8.00 -10.05
N PHE A 108 1.24 -8.29 -11.32
CA PHE A 108 0.20 -9.22 -11.77
C PHE A 108 -1.22 -8.88 -11.29
N ILE A 109 -1.58 -7.59 -11.28
CA ILE A 109 -2.93 -7.12 -10.97
C ILE A 109 -3.38 -6.02 -11.97
N PRO A 110 -4.62 -6.07 -12.51
CA PRO A 110 -5.13 -4.97 -13.32
C PRO A 110 -5.19 -3.68 -12.49
N PHE A 111 -4.52 -2.63 -12.95
CA PHE A 111 -4.36 -1.41 -12.16
C PHE A 111 -5.69 -0.73 -11.81
N THR A 112 -6.66 -0.68 -12.74
CA THR A 112 -7.98 -0.09 -12.48
C THR A 112 -8.80 -0.90 -11.48
N PHE A 113 -8.66 -2.23 -11.50
CA PHE A 113 -9.25 -3.10 -10.48
C PHE A 113 -8.64 -2.79 -9.11
N PHE A 114 -7.30 -2.72 -9.04
CA PHE A 114 -6.60 -2.34 -7.81
C PHE A 114 -7.02 -0.95 -7.30
N GLU A 115 -7.06 0.08 -8.16
CA GLU A 115 -7.51 1.43 -7.80
C GLU A 115 -8.91 1.42 -7.21
N HIS A 116 -9.84 0.66 -7.81
CA HIS A 116 -11.21 0.55 -7.32
C HIS A 116 -11.30 -0.15 -5.97
N VAL A 117 -10.78 -1.38 -5.84
CA VAL A 117 -10.88 -2.15 -4.60
C VAL A 117 -10.11 -1.50 -3.46
N HIS A 118 -8.99 -0.83 -3.76
CA HIS A 118 -8.22 -0.12 -2.76
C HIS A 118 -8.94 1.15 -2.28
N SER A 119 -9.62 1.87 -3.17
CA SER A 119 -10.44 3.03 -2.78
C SER A 119 -11.64 2.61 -1.93
N GLU A 120 -12.31 1.51 -2.31
CA GLU A 120 -13.39 0.93 -1.52
C GLU A 120 -12.89 0.44 -0.16
N HIS A 121 -11.67 -0.12 -0.11
CA HIS A 121 -11.02 -0.47 1.14
C HIS A 121 -10.91 0.75 2.06
N HIS A 122 -10.29 1.85 1.62
CA HIS A 122 -10.21 3.06 2.46
C HIS A 122 -11.57 3.61 2.89
N ARG A 123 -12.61 3.43 2.07
CA ARG A 123 -13.98 3.86 2.36
C ARG A 123 -14.67 2.97 3.39
N LEU A 124 -14.45 1.66 3.34
CA LEU A 124 -15.16 0.65 4.12
C LEU A 124 -14.34 0.07 5.28
N ASN A 125 -13.04 0.37 5.33
CA ASN A 125 -12.13 -0.15 6.34
C ASN A 125 -12.67 0.16 7.74
N ARG A 126 -12.76 -0.88 8.58
CA ARG A 126 -13.29 -0.82 9.95
C ARG A 126 -14.77 -0.46 10.04
N THR A 127 -15.52 -0.79 9.00
CA THR A 127 -16.99 -0.88 9.04
C THR A 127 -17.41 -2.34 8.99
N ASP A 128 -18.67 -2.66 9.29
CA ASP A 128 -19.20 -4.03 9.23
C ASP A 128 -19.01 -4.71 7.86
N HIS A 129 -18.77 -3.94 6.80
CA HIS A 129 -18.49 -4.44 5.45
C HIS A 129 -17.06 -4.92 5.24
N GLU A 130 -16.09 -4.42 6.01
CA GLU A 130 -14.67 -4.78 5.86
C GLU A 130 -13.89 -4.67 7.18
N MET A 131 -13.65 -5.82 7.82
CA MET A 131 -13.02 -5.93 9.14
C MET A 131 -11.95 -7.03 9.20
N PHE A 132 -11.23 -7.27 8.11
CA PHE A 132 -10.29 -8.40 8.04
C PHE A 132 -9.11 -8.27 9.03
N ASP A 133 -8.79 -7.06 9.49
CA ASP A 133 -7.74 -6.74 10.47
C ASP A 133 -8.25 -6.67 11.93
N LEU A 134 -9.56 -6.86 12.15
CA LEU A 134 -10.22 -6.77 13.46
C LEU A 134 -10.85 -8.11 13.89
N TYR A 135 -11.35 -8.14 15.13
CA TYR A 135 -12.06 -9.28 15.70
C TYR A 135 -13.23 -8.84 16.57
N TYR A 136 -14.29 -9.65 16.59
CA TYR A 136 -15.50 -9.42 17.37
C TYR A 136 -15.42 -10.03 18.78
N PRO A 137 -16.27 -9.58 19.72
CA PRO A 137 -16.47 -10.27 20.99
C PRO A 137 -16.84 -11.75 20.76
N GLY A 138 -16.11 -12.66 21.40
CA GLY A 138 -16.31 -14.12 21.26
C GLY A 138 -15.44 -14.78 20.19
N GLU A 139 -14.76 -14.02 19.32
CA GLU A 139 -13.80 -14.59 18.38
C GLU A 139 -12.44 -14.88 19.03
N SER A 140 -11.76 -15.92 18.55
CA SER A 140 -10.41 -16.25 19.01
C SER A 140 -9.39 -15.29 18.42
N ARG A 141 -8.76 -14.49 19.29
CA ARG A 141 -7.65 -13.57 18.94
C ARG A 141 -6.52 -14.27 18.20
N TRP A 142 -6.19 -15.50 18.61
CA TRP A 142 -5.12 -16.29 17.99
C TRP A 142 -5.44 -16.70 16.55
N LYS A 143 -6.68 -17.12 16.28
CA LYS A 143 -7.11 -17.47 14.91
C LYS A 143 -7.07 -16.25 13.99
N LYS A 144 -7.47 -15.09 14.51
CA LYS A 144 -7.45 -13.82 13.75
C LYS A 144 -6.03 -13.32 13.49
N ALA A 145 -5.15 -13.40 14.49
CA ALA A 145 -3.74 -13.11 14.30
C ALA A 145 -3.12 -14.04 13.25
N LEU A 146 -3.37 -15.36 13.35
CA LEU A 146 -2.90 -16.33 12.37
C LEU A 146 -3.41 -15.99 10.96
N TRP A 147 -4.71 -15.69 10.82
CA TRP A 147 -5.31 -15.28 9.54
C TRP A 147 -4.67 -14.02 8.96
N LEU A 148 -4.46 -12.99 9.78
CA LEU A 148 -3.79 -11.76 9.38
C LEU A 148 -2.37 -12.05 8.87
N TYR A 149 -1.60 -12.88 9.60
CA TYR A 149 -0.25 -13.25 9.16
C TYR A 149 -0.26 -14.05 7.87
N ILE A 150 -1.19 -14.99 7.68
CA ILE A 150 -1.38 -15.75 6.42
C ILE A 150 -1.59 -14.78 5.25
N ILE A 151 -2.41 -13.74 5.42
CA ILE A 151 -2.60 -12.71 4.40
C ILE A 151 -1.30 -11.94 4.14
N LEU A 152 -0.62 -11.48 5.20
CA LEU A 152 0.61 -10.67 5.08
C LEU A 152 1.77 -11.41 4.42
N ILE A 153 1.90 -12.72 4.62
CA ILE A 153 2.93 -13.54 3.96
C ILE A 153 2.50 -13.99 2.55
N GLY A 154 1.38 -13.46 2.03
CA GLY A 154 0.93 -13.67 0.66
C GLY A 154 0.19 -14.99 0.43
N PHE A 155 -0.12 -15.79 1.46
CA PHE A 155 -0.87 -17.03 1.28
C PHE A 155 -2.34 -16.78 0.89
N TYR A 156 -2.85 -15.56 1.11
CA TYR A 156 -4.14 -15.14 0.57
C TYR A 156 -4.22 -15.32 -0.96
N TRP A 157 -3.12 -15.12 -1.70
CA TRP A 157 -3.10 -15.32 -3.15
C TRP A 157 -3.40 -16.79 -3.55
N LEU A 158 -3.10 -17.76 -2.68
CA LEU A 158 -3.45 -19.17 -2.90
C LEU A 158 -4.94 -19.45 -2.67
N SER A 159 -5.66 -18.58 -1.95
CA SER A 159 -7.11 -18.74 -1.74
C SER A 159 -7.96 -18.18 -2.88
N LEU A 160 -7.42 -17.29 -3.73
CA LEU A 160 -8.18 -16.69 -4.84
C LEU A 160 -8.78 -17.72 -5.82
N PRO A 161 -8.06 -18.80 -6.22
CA PRO A 161 -8.64 -19.85 -7.07
C PRO A 161 -9.73 -20.69 -6.39
N VAL A 162 -9.74 -20.72 -5.04
CA VAL A 162 -10.69 -21.54 -4.26
C VAL A 162 -11.95 -20.76 -3.91
N LEU A 163 -11.85 -19.45 -3.73
CA LEU A 163 -12.98 -18.57 -3.41
C LEU A 163 -13.77 -18.10 -4.64
N THR A 164 -13.33 -18.47 -5.85
CA THR A 164 -13.96 -18.10 -7.13
C THR A 164 -14.66 -19.27 -7.83
N ILE A 165 -14.78 -20.42 -7.15
CA ILE A 165 -15.57 -21.60 -7.53
C ILE A 165 -16.69 -21.76 -6.50
#